data_AF-A0A4S3FJ38-F1
#
_entry.id   AF-A0A4S3FJ38-F1
#
_cell.length_a   1.000
_cell.length_b   1.000
_cell.length_c   1.000
_cell.angle_alpha   90.00
_cell.angle_beta   90.00
_cell.angle_gamma   90.00
#
_symmetry.space_group_name_H-M   'P 1'
#
loop_
_entity.id
_entity.type
_entity.pdbx_description
1 polymer ?
#
loop_
_entity_poly.entity_id
_entity_poly.type
_entity_poly.pdbx_seq_one_letter_code
_entity_poly.pdbx_strand_id
1 'polypeptide(L)'
;MVAMSGLPSAFAAAGDTAPYKVADGNKVDAQTLSGWKTWRAMACERCHGAAQEGMVGPSLVNSLKVLSKDEFKATVLKGRIEKGMPNFDTSKMVSENIDNLYAYLKGRSDGAIQPGRLQEIGK
;
A
#
# COMPACT_ATOMS: atom_id res chain seq x y z
N MET A 1 -38.49 15.33 7.86
CA MET A 1 -38.08 13.94 7.64
C MET A 1 -37.33 13.88 6.32
N VAL A 2 -36.00 14.01 6.33
CA VAL A 2 -35.17 13.95 5.10
C VAL A 2 -34.30 12.72 5.23
N ALA A 3 -34.74 11.62 4.61
CA ALA A 3 -33.94 10.41 4.49
C ALA A 3 -32.94 10.63 3.35
N MET A 4 -31.67 10.86 3.70
CA MET A 4 -30.57 10.80 2.73
C MET A 4 -30.08 9.36 2.68
N SER A 5 -30.67 8.59 1.77
CA SER A 5 -30.22 7.24 1.42
C SER A 5 -28.86 7.34 0.72
N GLY A 6 -27.78 7.09 1.45
CA GLY A 6 -26.44 6.98 0.89
C GLY A 6 -26.30 5.69 0.07
N LEU A 7 -26.00 5.82 -1.22
CA LEU A 7 -25.59 4.69 -2.05
C LEU A 7 -24.17 4.25 -1.67
N PRO A 8 -23.87 2.94 -1.63
CA PRO A 8 -22.51 2.47 -1.48
C PRO A 8 -21.70 2.82 -2.74
N SER A 9 -20.61 3.57 -2.57
CA SER A 9 -19.62 3.79 -3.63
C SER A 9 -18.93 2.48 -3.98
N ALA A 10 -19.37 1.84 -5.06
CA ALA A 10 -18.62 0.77 -5.69
C ALA A 10 -17.52 1.39 -6.56
N PHE A 11 -16.29 1.41 -6.07
CA PHE A 11 -15.12 1.59 -6.93
C PHE A 11 -14.75 0.22 -7.51
N ALA A 12 -15.18 -0.04 -8.74
CA ALA A 12 -14.61 -1.09 -9.58
C ALA A 12 -13.79 -0.42 -10.68
N ALA A 13 -12.46 -0.56 -10.61
CA ALA A 13 -11.57 -0.27 -11.74
C ALA A 13 -11.19 -1.60 -12.40
N ALA A 14 -11.32 -1.67 -13.73
CA ALA A 14 -11.02 -2.83 -14.55
C ALA A 14 -9.67 -2.66 -15.28
N GLY A 15 -8.87 -3.74 -15.34
CA GLY A 15 -7.67 -3.90 -16.17
C GLY A 15 -6.47 -4.48 -15.40
N ASP A 16 -6.06 -5.71 -15.77
CA ASP A 16 -5.18 -6.64 -15.03
C ASP A 16 -5.67 -6.93 -13.61
N THR A 17 -5.75 -8.21 -13.22
CA THR A 17 -6.23 -8.58 -11.89
C THR A 17 -5.47 -7.80 -10.82
N ALA A 18 -6.19 -6.96 -10.07
CA ALA A 18 -5.61 -6.14 -9.02
C ALA A 18 -4.72 -7.02 -8.13
N PRO A 19 -3.52 -6.55 -7.73
CA PRO A 19 -2.57 -7.38 -6.98
C PRO A 19 -3.02 -7.65 -5.53
N TYR A 20 -4.22 -7.22 -5.16
CA TYR A 20 -4.81 -7.31 -3.83
C TYR A 20 -6.30 -7.70 -3.93
N LYS A 21 -6.81 -8.30 -2.86
CA LYS A 21 -8.23 -8.45 -2.57
C LYS A 21 -8.55 -7.72 -1.27
N VAL A 22 -9.70 -7.05 -1.25
CA VAL A 22 -10.18 -6.29 -0.09
C VAL A 22 -11.67 -6.54 0.12
N ALA A 23 -12.07 -6.60 1.39
CA ALA A 23 -13.44 -6.60 1.86
C ALA A 23 -13.57 -5.61 3.02
N ASP A 24 -14.72 -4.96 3.14
CA ASP A 24 -15.04 -4.01 4.22
C ASP A 24 -13.99 -2.89 4.41
N GLY A 25 -13.21 -2.57 3.37
CA GLY A 25 -12.16 -1.55 3.36
C GLY A 25 -10.89 -1.87 4.16
N ASN A 26 -10.93 -2.77 5.15
CA ASN A 26 -9.79 -3.08 6.03
C ASN A 26 -9.49 -4.59 6.20
N LYS A 27 -10.27 -5.47 5.58
CA LYS A 27 -9.97 -6.91 5.50
C LYS A 27 -9.34 -7.19 4.15
N VAL A 28 -8.19 -7.85 4.13
CA VAL A 28 -7.45 -8.11 2.89
C VAL A 28 -7.01 -9.56 2.80
N ASP A 29 -6.60 -10.02 1.62
CA ASP A 29 -5.96 -11.33 1.50
C ASP A 29 -4.64 -11.41 2.30
N ALA A 30 -4.19 -12.64 2.56
CA ALA A 30 -2.97 -12.90 3.35
C ALA A 30 -1.72 -12.25 2.76
N GLN A 31 -1.64 -12.17 1.43
CA GLN A 31 -0.52 -11.56 0.71
C GLN A 31 -0.45 -10.06 1.02
N THR A 32 -1.56 -9.35 0.82
CA THR A 32 -1.70 -7.91 1.07
C THR A 32 -1.50 -7.60 2.55
N LEU A 33 -1.99 -8.46 3.45
CA LEU A 33 -1.73 -8.34 4.88
C LEU A 33 -0.23 -8.47 5.21
N SER A 34 0.49 -9.39 4.54
CA SER A 34 1.95 -9.49 4.68
C SER A 34 2.65 -8.20 4.25
N GLY A 35 2.19 -7.58 3.15
CA GLY A 35 2.68 -6.27 2.72
C GLY A 35 2.47 -5.17 3.76
N TRP A 36 1.30 -5.13 4.40
CA TRP A 36 1.03 -4.22 5.52
C TRP A 36 1.94 -4.49 6.73
N LYS A 37 2.23 -5.75 7.04
CA LYS A 37 3.19 -6.12 8.10
C LYS A 37 4.61 -5.68 7.76
N THR A 38 5.05 -5.85 6.50
CA THR A 38 6.35 -5.34 6.04
C THR A 38 6.44 -3.82 6.17
N TRP A 39 5.42 -3.10 5.72
CA TRP A 39 5.32 -1.64 5.89
C TRP A 39 5.52 -1.22 7.35
N ARG A 40 4.85 -1.92 8.28
CA ARG A 40 4.94 -1.63 9.72
C ARG A 40 6.30 -1.99 10.31
N ALA A 41 6.84 -3.15 9.95
CA ALA A 41 8.11 -3.64 10.47
C ALA A 41 9.28 -2.73 10.06
N MET A 42 9.25 -2.20 8.83
CA MET A 42 10.28 -1.31 8.31
C MET A 42 10.08 0.16 8.67
N ALA A 43 9.01 0.47 9.41
CA ALA A 43 8.65 1.81 9.86
C ALA A 43 8.63 2.86 8.73
N CYS A 44 8.14 2.47 7.55
CA CYS A 44 8.08 3.32 6.37
C CYS A 44 7.22 4.59 6.59
N GLU A 45 6.28 4.53 7.55
CA GLU A 45 5.44 5.67 7.91
C GLU A 45 6.22 6.87 8.47
N ARG A 46 7.43 6.66 9.00
CA ARG A 46 8.25 7.74 9.56
C ARG A 46 8.60 8.80 8.51
N CYS A 47 8.66 8.39 7.24
CA CYS A 47 8.94 9.29 6.13
C CYS A 47 7.68 9.55 5.30
N HIS A 48 6.85 8.53 5.07
CA HIS A 48 5.74 8.60 4.12
C HIS A 48 4.37 8.85 4.78
N GLY A 49 4.33 9.02 6.11
CA GLY A 49 3.12 9.26 6.88
C GLY A 49 2.35 7.98 7.22
N ALA A 50 1.65 7.97 8.36
CA ALA A 50 0.88 6.82 8.83
C ALA A 50 -0.25 6.39 7.87
N ALA A 51 -0.81 7.36 7.14
CA ALA A 51 -1.81 7.16 6.11
C ALA A 51 -1.23 7.15 4.68
N GLN A 52 0.11 7.15 4.52
CA GLN A 52 0.80 7.11 3.21
C GLN A 52 0.59 8.38 2.36
N GLU A 53 0.12 9.46 2.98
CA GLU A 53 -0.17 10.74 2.33
C GLU A 53 1.07 11.61 2.11
N GLY A 54 2.22 11.20 2.66
CA GLY A 54 3.49 11.93 2.57
C GLY A 54 3.80 12.70 3.86
N MET A 55 5.09 12.93 4.10
CA MET A 55 5.62 13.77 5.17
C MET A 55 7.00 14.29 4.72
N VAL A 56 8.08 13.69 5.24
CA VAL A 56 9.45 13.96 4.77
C VAL A 56 9.66 13.35 3.38
N GLY A 57 9.11 12.16 3.16
CA GLY A 57 9.03 11.50 1.87
C GLY A 57 7.71 11.82 1.14
N PRO A 58 7.64 11.56 -0.18
CA PRO A 58 6.46 11.85 -0.98
C PRO A 58 5.24 11.01 -0.58
N SER A 59 4.06 11.48 -0.97
CA SER A 59 2.80 10.72 -0.90
C SER A 59 2.88 9.43 -1.69
N LEU A 60 2.77 8.28 -1.04
CA LEU A 60 2.74 6.99 -1.73
C LEU A 60 1.36 6.75 -2.36
N VAL A 61 0.29 7.30 -1.78
CA VAL A 61 -1.07 7.28 -2.37
C VAL A 61 -1.09 7.94 -3.75
N ASN A 62 -0.29 8.97 -3.97
CA ASN A 62 -0.18 9.60 -5.30
C ASN A 62 0.95 8.99 -6.14
N SER A 63 2.08 8.60 -5.56
CA SER A 63 3.20 8.06 -6.32
C SER A 63 2.86 6.76 -7.05
N LEU A 64 2.08 5.86 -6.43
CA LEU A 64 1.71 4.57 -7.02
C LEU A 64 0.60 4.67 -8.09
N LYS A 65 0.07 5.87 -8.36
CA LYS A 65 -0.79 6.10 -9.54
C LYS A 65 0.00 6.14 -10.84
N VAL A 66 1.29 6.48 -10.75
CA VAL A 66 2.17 6.69 -11.92
C VAL A 66 3.35 5.73 -11.95
N LEU A 67 3.81 5.23 -10.80
CA LEU A 67 4.88 4.25 -10.74
C LEU A 67 4.39 2.89 -11.25
N SER A 68 5.13 2.31 -12.17
CA SER A 68 5.02 0.88 -12.46
C SER A 68 5.51 0.05 -11.27
N LYS A 69 5.12 -1.24 -11.29
CA LYS A 69 5.55 -2.21 -10.28
C LYS A 69 7.08 -2.36 -10.22
N ASP A 70 7.75 -2.38 -11.36
CA ASP A 70 9.20 -2.56 -11.43
C ASP A 70 9.95 -1.30 -10.96
N GLU A 71 9.45 -0.10 -11.28
CA GLU A 71 10.00 1.15 -10.75
C GLU A 71 9.82 1.25 -9.23
N PHE A 72 8.67 0.79 -8.71
CA PHE A 72 8.45 0.67 -7.27
C PHE A 72 9.49 -0.27 -6.64
N LYS A 73 9.66 -1.48 -7.18
CA LYS A 73 10.65 -2.46 -6.68
C LYS A 73 12.06 -1.89 -6.70
N ALA A 74 12.47 -1.31 -7.82
CA ALA A 74 13.79 -0.69 -7.95
C ALA A 74 13.98 0.45 -6.95
N THR A 75 12.97 1.31 -6.76
CA THR A 75 13.02 2.42 -5.81
C THR A 75 13.15 1.94 -4.36
N VAL A 76 12.40 0.90 -3.97
CA VAL A 76 12.48 0.35 -2.61
C VAL A 76 13.79 -0.39 -2.38
N LEU A 77 14.18 -1.27 -3.29
CA LEU A 77 15.35 -2.12 -3.09
C LEU A 77 16.66 -1.32 -3.18
N LYS A 78 16.77 -0.38 -4.12
CA LYS A 78 17.98 0.44 -4.33
C LYS A 78 17.98 1.77 -3.57
N GLY A 79 16.82 2.16 -3.02
CA GLY A 79 16.64 3.44 -2.33
C GLY A 79 16.74 4.64 -3.28
N ARG A 80 16.71 5.83 -2.66
CA ARG A 80 17.05 7.12 -3.27
C ARG A 80 17.91 7.88 -2.27
N ILE A 81 19.16 7.44 -2.13
CA ILE A 81 20.06 7.86 -1.04
C ILE A 81 20.24 9.39 -1.00
N GLU A 82 20.47 10.01 -2.15
CA GLU A 82 20.57 11.48 -2.29
C GLU A 82 19.31 12.24 -1.85
N LYS A 83 18.16 11.55 -1.77
CA LYS A 83 16.87 12.08 -1.32
C LYS A 83 16.47 11.57 0.07
N GLY A 84 17.38 10.91 0.78
CA GLY A 84 17.17 10.42 2.15
C GLY A 84 16.34 9.13 2.26
N MET A 85 15.98 8.47 1.14
CA MET A 85 15.31 7.16 1.19
C MET A 85 16.38 6.07 1.17
N PRO A 86 16.54 5.26 2.25
CA PRO A 86 17.53 4.18 2.27
C PRO A 86 17.17 3.06 1.30
N ASN A 87 18.17 2.24 0.95
CA ASN A 87 17.98 0.98 0.24
C ASN A 87 17.54 -0.13 1.21
N PHE A 88 16.77 -1.09 0.71
CA PHE A 88 16.22 -2.19 1.50
C PHE A 88 16.54 -3.58 0.94
N ASP A 89 17.41 -3.67 -0.07
CA ASP A 89 17.85 -4.91 -0.71
C ASP A 89 18.50 -5.93 0.24
N THR A 90 19.16 -5.48 1.31
CA THR A 90 19.75 -6.35 2.34
C THR A 90 18.72 -6.88 3.36
N SER A 91 17.50 -6.33 3.39
CA SER A 91 16.45 -6.80 4.30
C SER A 91 15.68 -7.96 3.68
N LYS A 92 15.87 -9.17 4.23
CA LYS A 92 15.06 -10.35 3.86
C LYS A 92 13.57 -10.10 3.98
N MET A 93 13.14 -9.41 5.04
CA MET A 93 11.73 -9.06 5.25
C MET A 93 11.16 -8.27 4.08
N VAL A 94 11.94 -7.36 3.50
CA VAL A 94 11.52 -6.56 2.34
C VAL A 94 11.64 -7.34 1.05
N SER A 95 12.78 -7.99 0.79
CA SER A 95 13.01 -8.68 -0.48
C SER A 95 12.02 -9.83 -0.71
N GLU A 96 11.69 -10.60 0.32
CA GLU A 96 10.72 -11.70 0.24
C GLU A 96 9.26 -11.20 0.15
N ASN A 97 8.98 -9.95 0.56
CA ASN A 97 7.64 -9.36 0.55
C ASN A 97 7.50 -8.19 -0.41
N ILE A 98 8.42 -7.96 -1.34
CA ILE A 98 8.41 -6.74 -2.15
C ILE A 98 7.14 -6.64 -3.02
N ASP A 99 6.68 -7.76 -3.55
CA ASP A 99 5.43 -7.88 -4.29
C ASP A 99 4.20 -7.65 -3.39
N ASN A 100 4.24 -8.16 -2.16
CA ASN A 100 3.18 -8.03 -1.17
C ASN A 100 3.06 -6.57 -0.69
N LEU A 101 4.19 -5.92 -0.47
CA LEU A 101 4.27 -4.50 -0.12
C LEU A 101 3.71 -3.64 -1.26
N TYR A 102 4.04 -3.97 -2.52
CA TYR A 102 3.42 -3.33 -3.68
C TYR A 102 1.90 -3.51 -3.68
N ALA A 103 1.39 -4.73 -3.47
CA ALA A 103 -0.04 -5.01 -3.41
C ALA A 103 -0.76 -4.13 -2.37
N TYR A 104 -0.21 -4.06 -1.16
CA TYR A 104 -0.74 -3.21 -0.08
C TYR A 104 -0.76 -1.73 -0.47
N LEU A 105 0.38 -1.19 -0.91
CA LEU A 105 0.50 0.23 -1.24
C LEU A 105 -0.32 0.61 -2.48
N LYS A 106 -0.46 -0.31 -3.45
CA LYS A 106 -1.30 -0.11 -4.63
C LYS A 106 -2.77 -0.07 -4.23
N GLY A 107 -3.23 -0.97 -3.36
CA GLY A 107 -4.59 -0.91 -2.83
C GLY A 107 -4.88 0.36 -2.02
N ARG A 108 -3.87 0.91 -1.31
CA ARG A 108 -3.97 2.25 -0.71
C ARG A 108 -4.06 3.37 -1.75
N SER A 109 -3.23 3.30 -2.78
CA SER A 109 -3.19 4.27 -3.89
C SER A 109 -4.47 4.31 -4.71
N ASP A 110 -5.13 3.17 -4.86
CA ASP A 110 -6.39 3.00 -5.59
C ASP A 110 -7.61 3.40 -4.76
N GLY A 111 -7.43 3.70 -3.47
CA GLY A 111 -8.52 3.98 -2.54
C GLY A 111 -9.34 2.76 -2.11
N ALA A 112 -8.91 1.55 -2.51
CA ALA A 112 -9.60 0.30 -2.18
C ALA A 112 -9.36 -0.15 -0.73
N ILE A 113 -8.18 0.15 -0.19
CA ILE A 113 -7.79 -0.17 1.19
C ILE A 113 -7.77 1.12 2.03
N GLN A 114 -8.45 1.09 3.18
CA GLN A 114 -8.48 2.18 4.14
C GLN A 114 -7.18 2.25 4.97
N PRO A 115 -6.81 3.43 5.49
CA PRO A 115 -5.69 3.54 6.43
C PRO A 115 -5.95 2.80 7.74
N GLY A 116 -4.88 2.50 8.47
CA GLY A 116 -4.93 1.91 9.80
C GLY A 116 -4.58 0.42 9.82
N ARG A 117 -5.18 -0.30 10.78
CA ARG A 117 -4.92 -1.73 11.01
C ARG A 117 -5.73 -2.56 10.03
N LEU A 118 -5.07 -3.55 9.44
CA LEU A 118 -5.71 -4.53 8.56
C LEU A 118 -5.93 -5.87 9.25
N GLN A 119 -6.91 -6.61 8.76
CA GLN A 119 -7.21 -7.99 9.13
C GLN A 119 -7.18 -8.89 7.90
N GLU A 120 -7.03 -10.19 8.10
CA GLU A 120 -7.14 -11.15 7.01
C GLU A 120 -8.61 -11.46 6.73
N ILE A 121 -8.98 -11.62 5.47
CA ILE A 121 -10.33 -12.08 5.10
C ILE A 121 -10.56 -13.48 5.69
N GLY A 122 -11.67 -13.65 6.41
CA GLY A 122 -12.08 -14.95 6.96
C GLY A 122 -11.41 -15.36 8.26
N LYS A 123 -10.71 -14.44 8.94
CA LYS A 123 -10.19 -14.62 10.31
C LYS A 123 -10.77 -13.54 11.23
#